data_AF-A0A9E5NUB7-F1
#
_entry.id   AF-A0A9E5NUB7-F1
#
_cell.length_a   1.000
_cell.length_b   1.000
_cell.length_c   1.000
_cell.angle_alpha   90.00
_cell.angle_beta   90.00
_cell.angle_gamma   90.00
#
_symmetry.space_group_name_H-M   'P 1'
#
loop_
_entity.id
_entity.type
_entity.pdbx_description
1 polymer ?
#
loop_
_entity_poly.entity_id
_entity_poly.type
_entity_poly.pdbx_seq_one_letter_code
_entity_poly.pdbx_strand_id
1 'polypeptide(L)'
;MATLDYLHFLADAPRVDAFRRAIEAAVEPGQLVLDLGTGIGTYAMFAARAGCRVLAVEDDPVIDVARGLAADNGLADRITFLAGRTERLEPPELADLVVFEDLAPYLYHSETAEILLDVRARWLRPGATSIPRSIRLFAAPVCCPDTYRALTPWPDDAAYGLDIQRFSSELLNRLHAAAWGPDILLGEPVEVARVEPLALDPFGLDRELRWPVWKSGTLHGIGLWMDLDLADGVLYSNAPSGRSSGWDQQLLPLVEPLEVEAGEEVSGRIITLGPSPRRPEWWSWRVTARSGRREGNTFRGTSLSSSRLRDARLDGRPRLTARGRHCRDALELMDGSRTITEIARELLARYPELGGEAEVYKLVAGELDAARAEPARQQTEAPAEVRSGK
;
A
#
# COMPACT_ATOMS: atom_id res chain seq x y z
N MET A 1 -6.97 6.69 -7.17
CA MET A 1 -5.99 7.70 -6.68
C MET A 1 -6.32 9.06 -7.29
N ALA A 2 -5.87 10.22 -6.77
CA ALA A 2 -6.11 11.49 -7.47
C ALA A 2 -5.04 11.70 -8.55
N THR A 3 -5.38 12.26 -9.72
CA THR A 3 -4.43 12.47 -10.82
C THR A 3 -3.21 13.33 -10.43
N LEU A 4 -3.37 14.22 -9.43
CA LEU A 4 -2.28 15.04 -8.89
C LEU A 4 -1.21 14.21 -8.17
N ASP A 5 -1.56 13.04 -7.63
CA ASP A 5 -0.64 12.17 -6.89
C ASP A 5 0.45 11.62 -7.84
N TYR A 6 0.10 11.33 -9.09
CA TYR A 6 1.06 10.85 -10.10
C TYR A 6 2.14 11.89 -10.46
N LEU A 7 1.80 13.18 -10.46
CA LEU A 7 2.80 14.23 -10.66
C LEU A 7 3.74 14.35 -9.46
N HIS A 8 3.23 14.16 -8.24
CA HIS A 8 4.05 14.13 -7.04
C HIS A 8 5.02 12.94 -7.08
N PHE A 9 4.54 11.75 -7.46
CA PHE A 9 5.41 10.59 -7.65
C PHE A 9 6.48 10.86 -8.70
N LEU A 10 6.11 11.37 -9.87
CA LEU A 10 7.08 11.64 -10.94
C LEU A 10 8.10 12.73 -10.56
N ALA A 11 7.73 13.66 -9.68
CA ALA A 11 8.62 14.72 -9.19
C ALA A 11 9.73 14.21 -8.25
N ASP A 12 9.61 12.99 -7.71
CA ASP A 12 10.67 12.32 -6.94
C ASP A 12 11.76 11.79 -7.89
N ALA A 13 12.53 12.72 -8.45
CA ALA A 13 13.55 12.43 -9.44
C ALA A 13 14.62 11.42 -8.96
N PRO A 14 15.14 11.46 -7.71
CA PRO A 14 16.11 10.46 -7.24
C PRO A 14 15.55 9.03 -7.30
N ARG A 15 14.29 8.84 -6.91
CA ARG A 15 13.62 7.54 -6.92
C ARG A 15 13.36 7.07 -8.35
N VAL A 16 12.72 7.90 -9.16
CA VAL A 16 12.38 7.57 -10.56
C VAL A 16 13.66 7.30 -11.37
N ASP A 17 14.73 8.06 -11.17
CA ASP A 17 16.01 7.83 -11.85
C ASP A 17 16.68 6.52 -11.40
N ALA A 18 16.61 6.17 -10.12
CA ALA A 18 17.14 4.90 -9.64
C ALA A 18 16.41 3.71 -10.28
N PHE A 19 15.07 3.75 -10.37
CA PHE A 19 14.29 2.72 -11.08
C PHE A 19 14.60 2.69 -12.58
N ARG A 20 14.72 3.86 -13.24
CA ARG A 20 15.11 3.94 -14.66
C ARG A 20 16.46 3.25 -14.90
N ARG A 21 17.48 3.59 -14.12
CA ARG A 21 18.82 2.98 -14.22
C ARG A 21 18.80 1.48 -13.92
N ALA A 22 17.99 1.05 -12.96
CA ALA A 22 17.84 -0.36 -12.63
C ALA A 22 17.20 -1.16 -13.77
N ILE A 23 16.13 -0.63 -14.38
CA ILE A 23 15.50 -1.24 -15.56
C ILE A 23 16.53 -1.34 -16.69
N GLU A 24 17.21 -0.25 -17.03
CA GLU A 24 18.23 -0.22 -18.09
C GLU A 24 19.39 -1.20 -17.84
N ALA A 25 19.74 -1.47 -16.59
CA ALA A 25 20.81 -2.38 -16.22
C ALA A 25 20.38 -3.86 -16.15
N ALA A 26 19.11 -4.13 -15.85
CA ALA A 26 18.62 -5.48 -15.58
C ALA A 26 17.99 -6.16 -16.81
N VAL A 27 17.50 -5.40 -17.78
CA VAL A 27 16.77 -5.93 -18.93
C VAL A 27 17.66 -6.08 -20.17
N GLU A 28 17.30 -7.04 -21.02
CA GLU A 28 17.87 -7.22 -22.36
C GLU A 28 16.80 -6.97 -23.44
N PRO A 29 17.16 -6.41 -24.62
CA PRO A 29 16.23 -6.25 -25.72
C PRO A 29 15.54 -7.57 -26.10
N GLY A 30 14.22 -7.52 -26.28
CA GLY A 30 13.40 -8.69 -26.60
C GLY A 30 12.83 -9.44 -25.39
N GLN A 31 13.32 -9.18 -24.17
CA GLN A 31 12.69 -9.70 -22.95
C GLN A 31 11.27 -9.15 -22.76
N LEU A 32 10.45 -9.91 -22.04
CA LEU A 32 9.12 -9.50 -21.60
C LEU A 32 9.19 -9.01 -20.16
N VAL A 33 8.84 -7.74 -19.94
CA VAL A 33 8.76 -7.13 -18.60
C VAL A 33 7.30 -7.00 -18.16
N LEU A 34 7.00 -7.38 -16.93
CA LEU A 34 5.74 -7.07 -16.27
C LEU A 34 5.92 -5.79 -15.45
N ASP A 35 5.19 -4.73 -15.79
CA ASP A 35 5.08 -3.52 -14.96
C ASP A 35 3.78 -3.61 -14.14
N LEU A 36 3.93 -3.88 -12.84
CA LEU A 36 2.84 -4.17 -11.91
C LEU A 36 2.44 -2.91 -11.13
N GLY A 37 1.19 -2.46 -11.31
CA GLY A 37 0.75 -1.15 -10.82
C GLY A 37 1.33 -0.03 -11.70
N THR A 38 1.15 -0.14 -13.01
CA THR A 38 1.85 0.71 -14.00
C THR A 38 1.53 2.20 -13.86
N GLY A 39 0.40 2.56 -13.23
CA GLY A 39 -0.06 3.94 -13.12
C GLY A 39 -0.15 4.62 -14.48
N ILE A 40 0.58 5.73 -14.63
CA ILE A 40 0.68 6.47 -15.91
C ILE A 40 1.67 5.85 -16.92
N GLY A 41 2.22 4.67 -16.65
CA GLY A 41 3.09 3.94 -17.58
C GLY A 41 4.57 4.33 -17.54
N THR A 42 5.05 5.01 -16.49
CA THR A 42 6.42 5.54 -16.41
C THR A 42 7.47 4.43 -16.59
N TYR A 43 7.38 3.36 -15.80
CA TYR A 43 8.37 2.28 -15.83
C TYR A 43 8.17 1.35 -17.03
N ALA A 44 6.93 1.09 -17.45
CA ALA A 44 6.62 0.44 -18.72
C ALA A 44 7.29 1.15 -19.91
N MET A 45 7.23 2.48 -19.97
CA MET A 45 7.89 3.24 -21.03
C MET A 45 9.42 3.18 -20.95
N PHE A 46 10.02 3.11 -19.75
CA PHE A 46 11.47 2.90 -19.62
C PHE A 46 11.89 1.53 -20.15
N ALA A 47 11.18 0.46 -19.77
CA ALA A 47 11.44 -0.89 -20.28
C ALA A 47 11.24 -0.98 -21.81
N ALA A 48 10.17 -0.38 -22.34
CA ALA A 48 9.91 -0.35 -23.78
C ALA A 48 11.01 0.37 -24.57
N ARG A 49 11.53 1.49 -24.05
CA ARG A 49 12.68 2.23 -24.62
C ARG A 49 13.96 1.39 -24.59
N ALA A 50 14.14 0.54 -23.58
CA ALA A 50 15.28 -0.36 -23.46
C ALA A 50 15.26 -1.55 -24.44
N GLY A 51 14.18 -1.73 -25.22
CA GLY A 51 14.09 -2.84 -26.19
C GLY A 51 13.10 -3.94 -25.81
N CYS A 52 12.45 -3.85 -24.66
CA CYS A 52 11.58 -4.89 -24.15
C CYS A 52 10.17 -4.81 -24.73
N ARG A 53 9.47 -5.95 -24.68
CA ARG A 53 8.01 -5.99 -24.70
C ARG A 53 7.54 -5.83 -23.26
N VAL A 54 6.39 -5.19 -23.04
CA VAL A 54 5.90 -4.91 -21.69
C VAL A 54 4.45 -5.35 -21.54
N LEU A 55 4.14 -6.02 -20.43
CA LEU A 55 2.78 -6.17 -19.91
C LEU A 55 2.60 -5.13 -18.80
N ALA A 56 1.78 -4.12 -19.03
CA ALA A 56 1.51 -3.05 -18.07
C ALA A 56 0.14 -3.31 -17.42
N VAL A 57 0.14 -3.67 -16.13
CA VAL A 57 -1.07 -4.03 -15.36
C VAL A 57 -1.40 -2.91 -14.39
N GLU A 58 -2.65 -2.45 -14.40
CA GLU A 58 -3.16 -1.40 -13.51
C GLU A 58 -4.67 -1.54 -13.36
N ASP A 59 -5.19 -1.41 -12.14
CA ASP A 59 -6.62 -1.52 -11.84
C ASP A 59 -7.33 -0.16 -11.74
N ASP A 60 -6.59 0.94 -11.56
CA ASP A 60 -7.11 2.30 -11.64
C ASP A 60 -7.34 2.72 -13.13
N PRO A 61 -8.44 3.45 -13.42
CA PRO A 61 -8.70 4.02 -14.76
C PRO A 61 -7.57 4.85 -15.37
N VAL A 62 -6.57 5.29 -14.58
CA VAL A 62 -5.36 5.96 -15.08
C VAL A 62 -4.64 5.19 -16.20
N ILE A 63 -4.82 3.87 -16.31
CA ILE A 63 -4.25 3.06 -17.40
C ILE A 63 -4.63 3.59 -18.80
N ASP A 64 -5.79 4.25 -18.93
CA ASP A 64 -6.18 4.90 -20.19
C ASP A 64 -5.28 6.09 -20.53
N VAL A 65 -4.84 6.85 -19.52
CA VAL A 65 -3.85 7.91 -19.68
C VAL A 65 -2.49 7.31 -20.05
N ALA A 66 -2.10 6.20 -19.43
CA ALA A 66 -0.85 5.50 -19.75
C ALA A 66 -0.79 5.06 -21.23
N ARG A 67 -1.91 4.57 -21.78
CA ARG A 67 -2.03 4.24 -23.22
C ARG A 67 -1.80 5.46 -24.10
N GLY A 68 -2.41 6.60 -23.77
CA GLY A 68 -2.21 7.85 -24.49
C GLY A 68 -0.74 8.30 -24.45
N LEU A 69 -0.13 8.29 -23.27
CA LEU A 69 1.28 8.67 -23.10
C LEU A 69 2.22 7.74 -23.88
N ALA A 70 1.98 6.43 -23.88
CA ALA A 70 2.78 5.49 -24.67
C ALA A 70 2.67 5.75 -26.18
N ALA A 71 1.46 6.09 -26.67
CA ALA A 71 1.26 6.47 -28.07
C ALA A 71 1.98 7.77 -28.42
N ASP A 72 1.85 8.81 -27.59
CA ASP A 72 2.52 10.10 -27.77
C ASP A 72 4.05 9.98 -27.77
N ASN A 73 4.59 8.97 -27.08
CA ASN A 73 6.02 8.67 -27.03
C ASN A 73 6.49 7.64 -28.07
N GLY A 74 5.60 7.15 -28.95
CA GLY A 74 5.96 6.17 -30.00
C GLY A 74 6.35 4.80 -29.45
N LEU A 75 5.76 4.39 -28.32
CA LEU A 75 6.05 3.12 -27.62
C LEU A 75 4.86 2.17 -27.55
N ALA A 76 3.70 2.57 -28.07
CA ALA A 76 2.44 1.82 -27.96
C ALA A 76 2.51 0.41 -28.58
N ASP A 77 3.35 0.19 -29.59
CA ASP A 77 3.56 -1.10 -30.25
C ASP A 77 4.30 -2.12 -29.36
N ARG A 78 4.91 -1.67 -28.26
CA ARG A 78 5.69 -2.51 -27.34
C ARG A 78 5.00 -2.80 -26.02
N ILE A 79 3.93 -2.08 -25.69
CA ILE A 79 3.27 -2.14 -24.38
C ILE A 79 1.86 -2.68 -24.54
N THR A 80 1.60 -3.84 -23.94
CA THR A 80 0.26 -4.42 -23.80
C THR A 80 -0.32 -3.97 -22.46
N PHE A 81 -1.38 -3.17 -22.49
CA PHE A 81 -2.04 -2.65 -21.30
C PHE A 81 -3.19 -3.56 -20.86
N LEU A 82 -3.15 -4.02 -19.61
CA LEU A 82 -4.14 -4.93 -19.01
C LEU A 82 -4.82 -4.22 -17.83
N ALA A 83 -6.07 -3.80 -18.03
CA ALA A 83 -6.84 -3.11 -17.00
C ALA A 83 -7.46 -4.10 -16.02
N GLY A 84 -7.07 -4.03 -14.75
CA GLY A 84 -7.56 -4.89 -13.68
C GLY A 84 -6.43 -5.43 -12.80
N ARG A 85 -6.83 -6.22 -11.81
CA ARG A 85 -5.90 -6.86 -10.88
C ARG A 85 -5.41 -8.20 -11.41
N THR A 86 -4.19 -8.57 -11.07
CA THR A 86 -3.57 -9.80 -11.58
C THR A 86 -4.42 -11.02 -11.28
N GLU A 87 -5.02 -11.14 -10.09
CA GLU A 87 -5.83 -12.30 -9.67
C GLU A 87 -7.12 -12.50 -10.49
N ARG A 88 -7.47 -11.52 -11.32
CA ARG A 88 -8.67 -11.50 -12.17
C ARG A 88 -8.36 -11.51 -13.67
N LEU A 89 -7.08 -11.50 -14.00
CA LEU A 89 -6.57 -11.46 -15.36
C LEU A 89 -5.78 -12.73 -15.63
N GLU A 90 -5.77 -13.14 -16.89
CA GLU A 90 -4.88 -14.20 -17.35
C GLU A 90 -3.69 -13.58 -18.09
N PRO A 91 -2.45 -13.96 -17.75
CA PRO A 91 -1.28 -13.44 -18.43
C PRO A 91 -1.26 -13.92 -19.89
N PRO A 92 -1.18 -13.02 -20.88
CA PRO A 92 -1.07 -13.43 -22.28
C PRO A 92 0.25 -14.15 -22.58
N GLU A 93 1.29 -13.83 -21.80
CA GLU A 93 2.61 -14.45 -21.86
C GLU A 93 3.29 -14.31 -20.48
N LEU A 94 4.20 -15.23 -20.15
CA LEU A 94 4.98 -15.19 -18.92
C LEU A 94 6.19 -14.26 -19.05
N ALA A 95 6.35 -13.34 -18.12
CA ALA A 95 7.42 -12.34 -18.11
C ALA A 95 8.75 -12.90 -17.56
N ASP A 96 9.85 -12.30 -18.01
CA ASP A 96 11.23 -12.58 -17.59
C ASP A 96 11.63 -11.75 -16.35
N LEU A 97 10.99 -10.59 -16.18
CA LEU A 97 11.25 -9.66 -15.08
C LEU A 97 9.96 -8.94 -14.67
N VAL A 98 9.76 -8.74 -13.37
CA VAL A 98 8.71 -7.83 -12.85
C VAL A 98 9.31 -6.57 -12.27
N VAL A 99 8.78 -5.41 -12.67
CA VAL A 99 8.99 -4.14 -12.00
C VAL A 99 7.77 -3.87 -11.14
N PHE A 100 8.02 -3.55 -9.87
CA PHE A 100 6.97 -3.22 -8.93
C PHE A 100 7.44 -2.11 -7.99
N GLU A 101 6.60 -1.11 -7.82
CA GLU A 101 6.95 0.10 -7.08
C GLU A 101 5.82 0.62 -6.18
N ASP A 102 4.84 -0.21 -5.86
CA ASP A 102 3.85 0.11 -4.82
C ASP A 102 4.36 -0.36 -3.45
N LEU A 103 5.38 0.35 -2.97
CA LEU A 103 6.04 0.09 -1.68
C LEU A 103 5.52 1.02 -0.60
N ALA A 104 5.25 0.46 0.58
CA ALA A 104 5.05 1.24 1.78
C ALA A 104 6.42 1.67 2.34
N PRO A 105 6.56 2.84 2.98
CA PRO A 105 7.82 3.29 3.60
C PRO A 105 8.29 2.45 4.80
N TYR A 106 7.70 1.27 4.99
CA TYR A 106 7.95 0.29 6.04
C TYR A 106 7.86 -1.17 5.54
N LEU A 107 8.15 -1.41 4.24
CA LEU A 107 8.14 -2.66 3.45
C LEU A 107 6.97 -2.74 2.46
N TYR A 108 5.99 -3.60 2.75
CA TYR A 108 4.84 -3.87 1.88
C TYR A 108 3.58 -3.83 2.71
N HIS A 109 2.48 -3.48 2.07
CA HIS A 109 1.18 -3.78 2.60
C HIS A 109 0.85 -5.27 2.36
N SER A 110 0.17 -5.89 3.32
CA SER A 110 -1.22 -6.19 3.07
C SER A 110 -1.51 -6.97 1.78
N GLU A 111 -2.10 -6.18 0.91
CA GLU A 111 -2.56 -6.46 -0.42
C GLU A 111 -1.41 -6.67 -1.42
N THR A 112 -0.34 -5.87 -1.33
CA THR A 112 0.86 -6.01 -2.15
C THR A 112 1.48 -7.41 -2.05
N ALA A 113 1.51 -7.98 -0.84
CA ALA A 113 2.01 -9.33 -0.62
C ALA A 113 1.21 -10.39 -1.41
N GLU A 114 -0.12 -10.25 -1.46
CA GLU A 114 -0.99 -11.19 -2.17
C GLU A 114 -0.81 -11.09 -3.69
N ILE A 115 -0.72 -9.87 -4.21
CA ILE A 115 -0.47 -9.61 -5.63
C ILE A 115 0.88 -10.22 -6.04
N LEU A 116 1.95 -10.03 -5.24
CA LEU A 116 3.26 -10.62 -5.53
C LEU A 116 3.26 -12.15 -5.49
N LEU A 117 2.49 -12.76 -4.59
CA LEU A 117 2.31 -14.22 -4.54
C LEU A 117 1.60 -14.74 -5.80
N ASP A 118 0.57 -14.05 -6.28
CA ASP A 118 -0.15 -14.37 -7.51
C ASP A 118 0.75 -14.19 -8.75
N VAL A 119 1.46 -13.08 -8.83
CA VAL A 119 2.41 -12.78 -9.91
C VAL A 119 3.49 -13.85 -10.00
N ARG A 120 4.09 -14.24 -8.86
CA ARG A 120 5.07 -15.33 -8.81
C ARG A 120 4.48 -16.65 -9.31
N ALA A 121 3.23 -16.94 -8.98
CA ALA A 121 2.59 -18.21 -9.32
C ALA A 121 2.17 -18.32 -10.78
N ARG A 122 1.73 -17.21 -11.41
CA ARG A 122 1.07 -17.26 -12.72
C ARG A 122 1.70 -16.39 -13.80
N TRP A 123 2.40 -15.31 -13.45
CA TRP A 123 2.80 -14.28 -14.43
C TRP A 123 4.26 -14.35 -14.85
N LEU A 124 5.08 -15.11 -14.12
CA LEU A 124 6.53 -15.13 -14.30
C LEU A 124 7.04 -16.47 -14.81
N ARG A 125 8.05 -16.44 -15.67
CA ARG A 125 8.78 -17.64 -16.08
C ARG A 125 9.64 -18.17 -14.91
N PRO A 126 9.94 -19.47 -14.87
CA PRO A 126 10.93 -19.99 -13.95
C PRO A 126 12.27 -19.25 -14.11
N GLY A 127 12.81 -18.73 -13.01
CA GLY A 127 14.05 -17.94 -13.01
C GLY A 127 13.88 -16.45 -13.29
N ALA A 128 12.64 -15.96 -13.42
CA ALA A 128 12.37 -14.53 -13.51
C ALA A 128 12.91 -13.76 -12.30
N THR A 129 13.28 -12.50 -12.53
CA THR A 129 13.82 -11.60 -11.50
C THR A 129 12.84 -10.46 -11.19
N SER A 130 13.13 -9.67 -10.16
CA SER A 130 12.32 -8.51 -9.80
C SER A 130 13.15 -7.25 -9.62
N ILE A 131 12.52 -6.10 -9.87
CA ILE A 131 12.96 -4.79 -9.44
C ILE A 131 11.90 -4.25 -8.47
N PRO A 132 12.22 -4.00 -7.19
CA PRO A 132 13.50 -4.23 -6.53
C PRO A 132 13.89 -5.73 -6.45
N ARG A 133 15.18 -6.02 -6.32
CA ARG A 133 15.70 -7.37 -6.02
C ARG A 133 15.55 -7.70 -4.54
N SER A 134 15.86 -6.73 -3.67
CA SER A 134 15.62 -6.86 -2.23
C SER A 134 15.30 -5.52 -1.58
N ILE A 135 14.56 -5.60 -0.48
CA ILE A 135 14.19 -4.46 0.36
C ILE A 135 14.70 -4.75 1.77
N ARG A 136 15.42 -3.80 2.36
CA ARG A 136 15.93 -3.89 3.73
C ARG A 136 15.24 -2.83 4.57
N LEU A 137 14.61 -3.24 5.68
CA LEU A 137 14.03 -2.33 6.66
C LEU A 137 15.03 -2.08 7.79
N PHE A 138 15.25 -0.82 8.13
CA PHE A 138 16.10 -0.42 9.24
C PHE A 138 15.30 0.25 10.34
N ALA A 139 15.84 0.18 11.56
CA ALA A 139 15.30 0.86 12.72
C ALA A 139 16.39 1.47 13.60
N ALA A 140 16.11 2.64 14.17
CA ALA A 140 16.97 3.28 15.16
C ALA A 140 16.16 4.05 16.21
N PRO A 141 16.68 4.26 17.43
CA PRO A 141 16.10 5.18 18.39
C PRO A 141 16.29 6.62 17.92
N VAL A 142 15.23 7.43 18.00
CA VAL A 142 15.23 8.79 17.43
C VAL A 142 14.85 9.88 18.42
N CYS A 143 15.51 11.02 18.29
CA CYS A 143 15.20 12.28 18.96
C CYS A 143 14.60 13.26 17.93
N CYS A 144 13.27 13.37 17.88
CA CYS A 144 12.55 14.18 16.89
C CYS A 144 11.54 15.13 17.57
N PRO A 145 12.00 16.15 18.33
CA PRO A 145 11.13 16.97 19.18
C PRO A 145 10.04 17.71 18.40
N ASP A 146 10.32 18.18 17.19
CA ASP A 146 9.32 18.92 16.40
C ASP A 146 8.22 18.01 15.84
N THR A 147 8.59 16.83 15.31
CA THR A 147 7.62 15.80 14.92
C THR A 147 6.79 15.35 16.12
N TYR A 148 7.42 15.13 17.28
CA TYR A 148 6.73 14.72 18.50
C TYR A 148 5.75 15.80 19.01
N ARG A 149 6.15 17.08 18.97
CA ARG A 149 5.29 18.21 19.34
C ARG A 149 4.05 18.30 18.46
N ALA A 150 4.16 17.99 17.17
CA ALA A 150 3.01 17.98 16.26
C ALA A 150 1.98 16.88 16.59
N LEU A 151 2.37 15.84 17.33
CA LEU A 151 1.50 14.72 17.73
C LEU A 151 0.91 14.88 19.14
N THR A 152 1.38 15.85 19.91
CA THR A 152 1.00 16.07 21.30
C THR A 152 0.14 17.32 21.46
N PRO A 153 -0.62 17.43 22.57
CA PRO A 153 -1.48 18.58 22.79
C PRO A 153 -0.66 19.86 22.81
N TRP A 154 -1.28 20.90 22.27
CA TRP A 154 -0.77 22.26 22.36
C TRP A 154 -1.07 22.75 23.78
N PRO A 155 -0.35 23.75 24.32
CA PRO A 155 -0.67 24.32 25.64
C PRO A 155 -2.16 24.68 25.74
N ASP A 156 -2.76 24.53 26.92
CA ASP A 156 -4.23 24.52 27.16
C ASP A 156 -5.07 25.62 26.45
N ASP A 157 -4.48 26.77 26.15
CA ASP A 157 -5.13 27.87 25.41
C ASP A 157 -5.32 27.58 23.91
N ALA A 158 -4.52 26.70 23.32
CA ALA A 158 -4.52 26.40 21.89
C ALA A 158 -5.60 25.38 21.46
N ALA A 159 -6.15 24.64 22.42
CA ALA A 159 -7.28 23.73 22.19
C ALA A 159 -8.64 24.36 22.56
N TYR A 160 -8.70 25.69 22.72
CA TYR A 160 -9.92 26.43 23.09
C TYR A 160 -10.53 25.94 24.42
N GLY A 161 -9.70 25.56 25.39
CA GLY A 161 -10.13 25.04 26.70
C GLY A 161 -10.63 23.60 26.70
N LEU A 162 -10.39 22.83 25.63
CA LEU A 162 -10.74 21.41 25.54
C LEU A 162 -9.56 20.52 25.98
N ASP A 163 -9.83 19.54 26.84
CA ASP A 163 -8.89 18.46 27.13
C ASP A 163 -8.87 17.44 25.96
N ILE A 164 -7.78 17.50 25.18
CA ILE A 164 -7.54 16.63 24.02
C ILE A 164 -6.45 15.57 24.27
N GLN A 165 -6.09 15.31 25.52
CA GLN A 165 -5.04 14.32 25.88
C GLN A 165 -5.36 12.93 25.31
N ARG A 166 -6.64 12.53 25.33
CA ARG A 166 -7.09 11.26 24.75
C ARG A 166 -6.80 11.17 23.25
N PHE A 167 -7.02 12.24 22.51
CA PHE A 167 -6.76 12.27 21.07
C PHE A 167 -5.26 12.15 20.78
N SER A 168 -4.42 12.80 21.59
CA SER A 168 -2.97 12.69 21.45
C SER A 168 -2.46 11.29 21.75
N SER A 169 -3.04 10.61 22.74
CA SER A 169 -2.75 9.19 22.98
C SER A 169 -3.12 8.31 21.78
N GLU A 170 -4.25 8.60 21.09
CA GLU A 170 -4.60 7.91 19.84
C GLU A 170 -3.59 8.19 18.72
N LEU A 171 -3.11 9.44 18.57
CA LEU A 171 -2.08 9.81 17.60
C LEU A 171 -0.74 9.13 17.89
N LEU A 172 -0.27 9.12 19.14
CA LEU A 172 0.97 8.45 19.56
C LEU A 172 0.89 6.91 19.50
N ASN A 173 -0.27 6.36 19.12
CA ASN A 173 -0.45 4.96 18.82
C ASN A 173 -0.68 4.75 17.30
N ARG A 174 -0.03 5.55 16.44
CA ARG A 174 -0.03 5.41 14.97
C ARG A 174 1.38 5.54 14.41
N LEU A 175 1.58 5.05 13.18
CA LEU A 175 2.75 5.36 12.37
C LEU A 175 2.60 6.77 11.80
N HIS A 176 3.71 7.52 11.74
CA HIS A 176 3.73 8.87 11.16
C HIS A 176 4.87 9.02 10.18
N ALA A 177 4.57 9.52 8.98
CA ALA A 177 5.59 9.93 8.04
C ALA A 177 6.28 11.21 8.53
N ALA A 178 7.60 11.28 8.41
CA ALA A 178 8.38 12.47 8.69
C ALA A 178 9.71 12.46 7.92
N ALA A 179 10.12 13.62 7.43
CA ALA A 179 11.43 13.82 6.82
C ALA A 179 12.43 14.28 7.88
N TRP A 180 13.52 13.54 8.07
CA TRP A 180 14.59 13.87 9.01
C TRP A 180 15.97 13.79 8.38
N GLY A 181 16.91 14.55 8.98
CA GLY A 181 18.35 14.39 8.77
C GLY A 181 18.96 13.35 9.73
N PRO A 182 20.25 13.03 9.60
CA PRO A 182 20.90 12.01 10.42
C PRO A 182 21.09 12.45 11.90
N ASP A 183 20.90 13.72 12.22
CA ASP A 183 21.09 14.32 13.54
C ASP A 183 20.07 13.86 14.59
N ILE A 184 18.94 13.31 14.14
CA ILE A 184 17.89 12.71 14.97
C ILE A 184 18.29 11.37 15.57
N LEU A 185 19.31 10.69 15.05
CA LEU A 185 19.68 9.34 15.46
C LEU A 185 20.37 9.34 16.83
N LEU A 186 19.85 8.56 17.78
CA LEU A 186 20.43 8.38 19.12
C LEU A 186 21.35 7.16 19.23
N GLY A 187 21.33 6.26 18.25
CA GLY A 187 22.19 5.09 18.19
C GLY A 187 22.33 4.57 16.76
N GLU A 188 23.15 3.54 16.61
CA GLU A 188 23.43 2.93 15.31
C GLU A 188 22.17 2.24 14.74
N PRO A 189 21.83 2.43 13.45
CA PRO A 189 20.71 1.72 12.85
C PRO A 189 20.91 0.21 12.78
N VAL A 190 19.85 -0.55 12.97
CA VAL A 190 19.84 -2.03 12.88
C VAL A 190 18.91 -2.47 11.77
N GLU A 191 19.35 -3.44 10.95
CA GLU A 191 18.50 -4.11 9.96
C GLU A 191 17.46 -4.99 10.69
N VAL A 192 16.18 -4.66 10.52
CA VAL A 192 15.05 -5.36 11.13
C VAL A 192 14.62 -6.54 10.26
N ALA A 193 14.59 -6.32 8.95
CA ALA A 193 14.16 -7.31 7.98
C ALA A 193 14.82 -7.11 6.62
N ARG A 194 14.92 -8.20 5.87
CA ARG A 194 15.26 -8.21 4.45
C ARG A 194 14.24 -9.07 3.73
N VAL A 195 13.70 -8.54 2.65
CA VAL A 195 12.67 -9.19 1.85
C VAL A 195 13.07 -9.17 0.39
N GLU A 196 12.99 -10.32 -0.25
CA GLU A 196 13.05 -10.44 -1.71
C GLU A 196 11.61 -10.58 -2.21
N PRO A 197 11.10 -9.72 -3.11
CA PRO A 197 9.68 -9.70 -3.47
C PRO A 197 9.17 -11.08 -3.95
N LEU A 198 10.00 -11.80 -4.72
CA LEU A 198 9.65 -13.13 -5.25
C LEU A 198 9.89 -14.27 -4.26
N ALA A 199 10.60 -14.04 -3.16
CA ALA A 199 10.77 -15.03 -2.07
C ALA A 199 9.94 -14.67 -0.83
N LEU A 200 8.98 -13.75 -0.96
CA LEU A 200 8.15 -13.28 0.14
C LEU A 200 7.45 -14.44 0.84
N ASP A 201 7.59 -14.47 2.16
CA ASP A 201 6.83 -15.32 3.07
C ASP A 201 5.84 -14.44 3.85
N PRO A 202 4.52 -14.63 3.71
CA PRO A 202 3.50 -13.69 4.20
C PRO A 202 3.31 -13.64 5.73
N PHE A 203 4.29 -14.06 6.54
CA PHE A 203 4.17 -14.02 8.00
C PHE A 203 4.71 -12.73 8.59
N GLY A 204 4.05 -12.28 9.66
CA GLY A 204 4.37 -11.04 10.36
C GLY A 204 5.79 -11.00 10.91
N LEU A 205 6.27 -9.77 11.15
CA LEU A 205 7.56 -9.50 11.73
C LEU A 205 7.47 -9.64 13.25
N ASP A 206 8.44 -10.31 13.88
CA ASP A 206 8.66 -10.24 15.32
C ASP A 206 10.16 -10.18 15.55
N ARG A 207 10.65 -9.00 15.95
CA ARG A 207 12.08 -8.72 16.05
C ARG A 207 12.40 -7.99 17.33
N GLU A 208 13.32 -8.56 18.10
CA GLU A 208 14.00 -7.88 19.19
C GLU A 208 15.24 -7.17 18.66
N LEU A 209 15.46 -5.95 19.11
CA LEU A 209 16.47 -5.03 18.63
C LEU A 209 17.28 -4.51 19.82
N ARG A 210 18.56 -4.20 19.59
CA ARG A 210 19.44 -3.59 20.58
C ARG A 210 20.22 -2.48 19.91
N TRP A 211 20.26 -1.32 20.54
CA TRP A 211 20.93 -0.14 20.03
C TRP A 211 21.92 0.39 21.05
N PRO A 212 23.22 0.41 20.73
CA PRO A 212 24.18 1.18 21.51
C PRO A 212 23.88 2.68 21.30
N VAL A 213 23.63 3.39 22.38
CA VAL A 213 23.35 4.84 22.35
C VAL A 213 24.67 5.58 22.28
N TRP A 214 24.89 6.35 21.22
CA TRP A 214 26.11 7.16 21.04
C TRP A 214 25.97 8.62 21.53
N LYS A 215 24.74 9.06 21.80
CA LYS A 215 24.39 10.45 22.11
C LYS A 215 23.26 10.47 23.13
N SER A 216 23.47 11.16 24.25
CA SER A 216 22.41 11.39 25.23
C SER A 216 21.31 12.28 24.67
N GLY A 217 20.06 12.07 25.09
CA GLY A 217 18.94 12.92 24.72
C GLY A 217 17.59 12.27 24.97
N THR A 218 16.53 12.95 24.52
CA THR A 218 15.16 12.46 24.64
C THR A 218 14.81 11.52 23.48
N LEU A 219 14.58 10.24 23.79
CA LEU A 219 14.09 9.23 22.89
C LEU A 219 12.58 9.36 22.72
N HIS A 220 12.17 9.83 21.55
CA HIS A 220 10.78 10.07 21.20
C HIS A 220 10.10 8.87 20.54
N GLY A 221 10.87 7.92 20.01
CA GLY A 221 10.34 6.78 19.28
C GLY A 221 11.42 5.93 18.60
N ILE A 222 10.94 5.01 17.76
CA ILE A 222 11.76 4.27 16.80
C ILE A 222 11.52 4.86 15.41
N GLY A 223 12.57 5.30 14.73
CA GLY A 223 12.52 5.69 13.32
C GLY A 223 12.73 4.47 12.43
N LEU A 224 11.97 4.38 11.33
CA LEU A 224 12.08 3.33 10.33
C LEU A 224 12.32 3.93 8.93
N TRP A 225 13.08 3.21 8.12
CA TRP A 225 13.31 3.51 6.72
C TRP A 225 13.78 2.26 5.99
N MET A 226 13.94 2.37 4.67
CA MET A 226 14.28 1.27 3.78
C MET A 226 15.45 1.58 2.85
N ASP A 227 16.20 0.53 2.54
CA ASP A 227 17.09 0.50 1.39
C ASP A 227 16.56 -0.50 0.36
N LEU A 228 16.59 -0.10 -0.91
CA LEU A 228 16.26 -0.92 -2.06
C LEU A 228 17.53 -1.30 -2.81
N ASP A 229 17.74 -2.60 -2.99
CA ASP A 229 18.62 -3.14 -4.03
C ASP A 229 17.78 -3.30 -5.29
N LEU A 230 17.98 -2.40 -6.27
CA LEU A 230 17.15 -2.36 -7.48
C LEU A 230 17.76 -3.19 -8.62
N ALA A 231 19.07 -3.13 -8.79
CA ALA A 231 19.86 -3.90 -9.75
C ALA A 231 21.33 -3.90 -9.32
N ASP A 232 22.19 -4.66 -9.99
CA ASP A 232 23.63 -4.67 -9.71
C ASP A 232 24.23 -3.24 -9.75
N GLY A 233 24.67 -2.76 -8.59
CA GLY A 233 25.24 -1.41 -8.44
C GLY A 233 24.22 -0.26 -8.43
N VAL A 234 22.91 -0.55 -8.44
CA VAL A 234 21.84 0.45 -8.37
C VAL A 234 21.07 0.30 -7.06
N LEU A 235 21.38 1.19 -6.11
CA LEU A 235 20.73 1.26 -4.81
C LEU A 235 19.89 2.53 -4.67
N TYR A 236 18.84 2.43 -3.88
CA TYR A 236 18.05 3.57 -3.44
C TYR A 236 17.80 3.49 -1.94
N SER A 237 17.75 4.62 -1.24
CA SER A 237 17.52 4.67 0.21
C SER A 237 16.71 5.91 0.57
N ASN A 238 15.75 5.75 1.47
CA ASN A 238 15.10 6.86 2.19
C ASN A 238 15.65 7.01 3.61
N ALA A 239 16.88 6.57 3.89
CA ALA A 239 17.49 6.78 5.20
C ALA A 239 17.63 8.27 5.55
N PRO A 240 17.60 8.65 6.85
CA PRO A 240 17.83 10.03 7.30
C PRO A 240 19.18 10.62 6.85
N SER A 241 20.18 9.77 6.55
CA SER A 241 21.49 10.18 6.02
C SER A 241 21.46 10.53 4.52
N GLY A 242 20.38 10.19 3.81
CA GLY A 242 20.20 10.42 2.39
C GLY A 242 19.60 11.79 2.06
N ARG A 243 19.37 12.04 0.77
CA ARG A 243 18.55 13.18 0.33
C ARG A 243 17.08 12.90 0.62
N SER A 244 16.30 13.94 0.94
CA SER A 244 14.84 13.83 1.08
C SER A 244 14.24 13.15 -0.14
N SER A 245 13.42 12.13 0.13
CA SER A 245 12.68 11.34 -0.85
C SER A 245 11.18 11.54 -0.70
N GLY A 246 10.40 11.15 -1.70
CA GLY A 246 8.94 11.15 -1.63
C GLY A 246 8.34 10.09 -0.69
N TRP A 247 9.16 9.20 -0.12
CA TRP A 247 8.69 8.17 0.82
C TRP A 247 8.88 8.53 2.30
N ASP A 248 9.56 9.65 2.61
CA ASP A 248 9.89 10.07 3.98
C ASP A 248 10.44 8.92 4.85
N GLN A 249 10.62 9.14 6.15
CA GLN A 249 10.83 8.08 7.13
C GLN A 249 9.56 7.87 7.95
N GLN A 250 9.53 6.81 8.76
CA GLN A 250 8.36 6.48 9.58
C GLN A 250 8.71 6.52 11.06
N LEU A 251 7.85 7.14 11.86
CA LEU A 251 7.95 7.18 13.31
C LEU A 251 7.01 6.14 13.94
N LEU A 252 7.57 5.33 14.83
CA LEU A 252 6.84 4.60 15.87
C LEU A 252 7.02 5.37 17.20
N PRO A 253 6.11 6.31 17.53
CA PRO A 253 6.29 7.22 18.65
C PRO A 253 6.10 6.52 20.00
N LEU A 254 6.73 7.04 21.05
CA LEU A 254 6.42 6.66 22.43
C LEU A 254 5.32 7.54 22.98
N VAL A 255 4.35 6.94 23.68
CA VAL A 255 3.28 7.71 24.37
C VAL A 255 3.85 8.71 25.36
N GLU A 256 4.99 8.38 25.97
CA GLU A 256 5.80 9.29 26.75
C GLU A 256 7.26 9.09 26.34
N PRO A 257 8.05 10.15 26.13
CA PRO A 257 9.46 10.00 25.77
C PRO A 257 10.28 9.39 26.92
N LEU A 258 11.42 8.79 26.56
CA LEU A 258 12.39 8.26 27.51
C LEU A 258 13.67 9.10 27.44
N GLU A 259 14.30 9.37 28.57
CA GLU A 259 15.65 9.95 28.58
C GLU A 259 16.69 8.86 28.39
N VAL A 260 17.66 9.10 27.51
CA VAL A 260 18.75 8.17 27.25
C VAL A 260 20.13 8.81 27.43
N GLU A 261 21.10 8.01 27.84
CA GLU A 261 22.49 8.42 28.06
C GLU A 261 23.45 7.75 27.07
N ALA A 262 24.42 8.51 26.56
CA ALA A 262 25.51 7.97 25.76
C ALA A 262 26.24 6.84 26.51
N GLY A 263 26.46 5.72 25.82
CA GLY A 263 27.07 4.52 26.36
C GLY A 263 26.08 3.53 26.99
N GLU A 264 24.78 3.84 27.06
CA GLU A 264 23.77 2.84 27.42
C GLU A 264 23.34 1.98 26.23
N GLU A 265 22.74 0.81 26.52
CA GLU A 265 22.06 -0.01 25.51
C GLU A 265 20.55 0.16 25.66
N VAL A 266 19.89 0.57 24.59
CA VAL A 266 18.43 0.59 24.49
C VAL A 266 17.99 -0.68 23.78
N SER A 267 16.99 -1.36 24.33
CA SER A 267 16.37 -2.52 23.66
C SER A 267 15.02 -2.17 23.08
N GLY A 268 14.74 -2.72 21.90
CA GLY A 268 13.49 -2.55 21.18
C GLY A 268 12.83 -3.88 20.87
N ARG A 269 11.53 -3.84 20.58
CA ARG A 269 10.86 -4.93 19.89
C ARG A 269 9.83 -4.34 18.93
N ILE A 270 9.81 -4.84 17.70
CA ILE A 270 8.81 -4.50 16.68
C ILE A 270 8.08 -5.77 16.30
N ILE A 271 6.76 -5.72 16.34
CA ILE A 271 5.87 -6.80 15.93
C ILE A 271 4.90 -6.25 14.89
N THR A 272 4.78 -6.93 13.76
CA THR A 272 3.66 -6.77 12.84
C THR A 272 2.87 -8.07 12.82
N LEU A 273 1.55 -7.98 12.96
CA LEU A 273 0.70 -9.11 12.60
C LEU A 273 0.58 -9.10 11.09
N GLY A 274 0.97 -10.20 10.46
CA GLY A 274 1.15 -10.29 9.01
C GLY A 274 -0.11 -9.93 8.21
N PRO A 275 0.06 -9.72 6.90
CA PRO A 275 -1.04 -9.49 5.99
C PRO A 275 -2.16 -10.49 6.16
N SER A 276 -3.37 -10.00 6.38
CA SER A 276 -4.55 -10.81 6.21
C SER A 276 -5.53 -10.00 5.38
N PRO A 277 -6.15 -10.60 4.34
CA PRO A 277 -7.11 -9.91 3.48
C PRO A 277 -8.37 -9.43 4.24
N ARG A 278 -8.46 -9.73 5.54
CA ARG A 278 -9.57 -9.40 6.43
C ARG A 278 -9.14 -8.64 7.69
N ARG A 279 -7.85 -8.30 7.87
CA ARG A 279 -7.38 -7.59 9.07
C ARG A 279 -6.50 -6.40 8.72
N PRO A 280 -6.70 -5.24 9.37
CA PRO A 280 -5.75 -4.14 9.27
C PRO A 280 -4.36 -4.60 9.74
N GLU A 281 -3.31 -4.07 9.11
CA GLU A 281 -1.94 -4.28 9.58
C GLU A 281 -1.77 -3.68 10.97
N TRP A 282 -1.48 -4.52 11.96
CA TRP A 282 -1.25 -4.05 13.32
C TRP A 282 0.23 -4.09 13.65
N TRP A 283 0.76 -2.90 13.89
CA TRP A 283 2.07 -2.67 14.47
C TRP A 283 1.97 -2.58 15.99
N SER A 284 2.89 -3.26 16.66
CA SER A 284 3.17 -3.13 18.09
C SER A 284 4.66 -2.90 18.27
N TRP A 285 5.02 -1.95 19.12
CA TRP A 285 6.41 -1.66 19.41
C TRP A 285 6.62 -1.43 20.89
N ARG A 286 7.85 -1.68 21.31
CA ARG A 286 8.30 -1.51 22.68
C ARG A 286 9.72 -1.02 22.70
N VAL A 287 10.01 -0.11 23.61
CA VAL A 287 11.38 0.37 23.89
C VAL A 287 11.63 0.27 25.39
N THR A 288 12.81 -0.20 25.76
CA THR A 288 13.30 -0.23 27.14
C THR A 288 14.68 0.43 27.21
N ALA A 289 14.77 1.49 28.00
CA ALA A 289 15.99 2.20 28.37
C ALA A 289 16.17 2.14 29.90
N ARG A 290 17.27 2.68 30.45
CA ARG A 290 17.44 2.78 31.91
C ARG A 290 16.35 3.61 32.59
N SER A 291 15.88 4.67 31.93
CA SER A 291 14.82 5.56 32.40
C SER A 291 13.43 4.91 32.43
N GLY A 292 13.26 3.76 31.78
CA GLY A 292 12.05 2.96 31.86
C GLY A 292 11.69 2.24 30.57
N ARG A 293 10.46 1.74 30.53
CA ARG A 293 9.91 1.00 29.39
C ARG A 293 8.64 1.65 28.89
N ARG A 294 8.47 1.69 27.57
CA ARG A 294 7.28 2.21 26.89
C ARG A 294 6.85 1.25 25.78
N GLU A 295 5.56 1.24 25.50
CA GLU A 295 4.95 0.43 24.45
C GLU A 295 3.85 1.21 23.73
N GLY A 296 3.67 0.92 22.45
CA GLY A 296 2.64 1.50 21.60
C GLY A 296 2.12 0.45 20.62
N ASN A 297 0.89 0.63 20.15
CA ASN A 297 0.35 -0.20 19.08
C ASN A 297 -0.77 0.50 18.31
N THR A 298 -0.81 0.24 17.01
CA THR A 298 -1.80 0.80 16.06
C THR A 298 -3.25 0.45 16.38
N PHE A 299 -3.50 -0.67 17.08
CA PHE A 299 -4.85 -1.02 17.53
C PHE A 299 -5.40 0.02 18.52
N ARG A 300 -4.59 0.52 19.47
CA ARG A 300 -4.96 1.60 20.39
C ARG A 300 -5.17 2.95 19.71
N GLY A 301 -4.54 3.18 18.55
CA GLY A 301 -4.71 4.41 17.76
C GLY A 301 -5.91 4.37 16.81
N THR A 302 -6.65 3.25 16.75
CA THR A 302 -7.79 3.09 15.86
C THR A 302 -9.08 3.54 16.55
N SER A 303 -9.74 4.57 16.02
CA SER A 303 -11.03 5.03 16.51
C SER A 303 -12.14 4.06 16.04
N LEU A 304 -12.43 3.04 16.83
CA LEU A 304 -13.49 2.07 16.55
C LEU A 304 -14.84 2.61 17.01
N SER A 305 -15.76 2.87 16.08
CA SER A 305 -17.13 3.27 16.44
C SER A 305 -17.89 2.09 17.06
N SER A 306 -18.60 2.32 18.16
CA SER A 306 -19.41 1.30 18.82
C SER A 306 -20.50 0.70 17.92
N SER A 307 -21.02 1.46 16.95
CA SER A 307 -21.96 0.97 15.93
C SER A 307 -21.30 -0.06 15.02
N ARG A 308 -20.16 0.27 14.39
CA ARG A 308 -19.43 -0.68 13.53
C ARG A 308 -19.01 -1.95 14.26
N LEU A 309 -18.61 -1.87 15.53
CA LEU A 309 -18.27 -3.06 16.33
C LEU A 309 -19.48 -3.95 16.62
N ARG A 310 -20.68 -3.37 16.79
CA ARG A 310 -21.92 -4.15 16.94
C ARG A 310 -22.32 -4.83 15.62
N ASP A 311 -22.14 -4.14 14.51
CA ASP A 311 -22.47 -4.64 13.17
C ASP A 311 -21.48 -5.71 12.67
N ALA A 312 -20.24 -5.69 13.16
CA ALA A 312 -19.19 -6.66 12.82
C ALA A 312 -19.20 -7.94 13.70
N ARG A 313 -20.23 -8.14 14.53
CA ARG A 313 -20.37 -9.35 15.35
C ARG A 313 -20.62 -10.59 14.47
N LEU A 314 -19.86 -11.65 14.70
CA LEU A 314 -19.99 -12.91 13.95
C LEU A 314 -21.36 -13.59 14.14
N ASP A 315 -21.98 -13.40 15.30
CA ASP A 315 -23.34 -13.85 15.63
C ASP A 315 -24.40 -12.77 15.36
N GLY A 316 -23.99 -11.62 14.82
CA GLY A 316 -24.85 -10.53 14.41
C GLY A 316 -25.83 -10.99 13.33
N ARG A 317 -27.09 -10.56 13.45
CA ARG A 317 -28.12 -10.77 12.43
C ARG A 317 -28.30 -9.47 11.64
N PRO A 318 -27.55 -9.26 10.54
CA PRO A 318 -27.63 -8.00 9.80
C PRO A 318 -29.04 -7.78 9.26
N ARG A 319 -29.46 -6.51 9.24
CA ARG A 319 -30.72 -6.08 8.61
C ARG A 319 -30.39 -5.06 7.54
N LEU A 320 -31.07 -5.15 6.40
CA LEU A 320 -30.92 -4.15 5.34
C LEU A 320 -31.29 -2.77 5.88
N THR A 321 -30.36 -1.83 5.73
CA THR A 321 -30.63 -0.40 5.93
C THR A 321 -31.53 0.11 4.79
N ALA A 322 -32.01 1.35 4.88
CA ALA A 322 -32.73 1.98 3.75
C ALA A 322 -31.84 1.98 2.49
N ARG A 323 -30.59 2.46 2.63
CA ARG A 323 -29.57 2.38 1.57
C ARG A 323 -29.38 0.94 1.06
N GLY A 324 -29.27 -0.05 1.95
CA GLY A 324 -29.12 -1.45 1.54
C GLY A 324 -30.29 -1.99 0.72
N ARG A 325 -31.53 -1.54 0.99
CA ARG A 325 -32.69 -1.87 0.14
C ARG A 325 -32.61 -1.19 -1.22
N HIS A 326 -32.20 0.08 -1.27
CA HIS A 326 -32.04 0.81 -2.53
C HIS A 326 -30.95 0.18 -3.40
N CYS A 327 -29.81 -0.20 -2.82
CA CYS A 327 -28.74 -0.91 -3.52
C CYS A 327 -29.23 -2.27 -4.06
N ARG A 328 -29.94 -3.07 -3.23
CA ARG A 328 -30.53 -4.34 -3.68
C ARG A 328 -31.45 -4.13 -4.89
N ASP A 329 -32.39 -3.20 -4.79
CA ASP A 329 -33.34 -2.95 -5.88
C ASP A 329 -32.64 -2.40 -7.13
N ALA A 330 -31.58 -1.59 -6.96
CA ALA A 330 -30.76 -1.13 -8.07
C ALA A 330 -30.08 -2.30 -8.79
N LEU A 331 -29.48 -3.23 -8.03
CA LEU A 331 -28.85 -4.44 -8.56
C LEU A 331 -29.87 -5.36 -9.24
N GLU A 332 -31.06 -5.54 -8.67
CA GLU A 332 -32.14 -6.33 -9.30
C GLU A 332 -32.61 -5.73 -10.63
N LEU A 333 -32.53 -4.40 -10.80
CA LEU A 333 -32.88 -3.72 -12.04
C LEU A 333 -31.77 -3.77 -13.12
N MET A 334 -30.53 -4.11 -12.75
CA MET A 334 -29.38 -4.28 -13.65
C MET A 334 -29.42 -5.63 -14.38
N ASP A 335 -30.49 -5.88 -15.13
CA ASP A 335 -30.75 -7.15 -15.82
C ASP A 335 -30.18 -7.23 -17.26
N GLY A 336 -29.40 -6.23 -17.67
CA GLY A 336 -28.83 -6.12 -19.02
C GLY A 336 -29.80 -5.58 -20.09
N SER A 337 -31.07 -5.32 -19.74
CA SER A 337 -32.07 -4.77 -20.67
C SER A 337 -32.36 -3.29 -20.44
N ARG A 338 -32.16 -2.79 -19.21
CA ARG A 338 -32.40 -1.39 -18.84
C ARG A 338 -31.14 -0.54 -18.93
N THR A 339 -31.30 0.69 -19.40
CA THR A 339 -30.28 1.74 -19.32
C THR A 339 -30.14 2.26 -17.88
N ILE A 340 -28.98 2.84 -17.54
CA ILE A 340 -28.75 3.50 -16.24
C ILE A 340 -29.85 4.52 -15.94
N THR A 341 -30.29 5.27 -16.95
CA THR A 341 -31.38 6.24 -16.82
C THR A 341 -32.73 5.60 -16.49
N GLU A 342 -33.07 4.46 -17.10
CA GLU A 342 -34.31 3.75 -16.79
C GLU A 342 -34.29 3.17 -15.39
N ILE A 343 -33.15 2.62 -14.95
CA ILE A 343 -32.94 2.15 -13.59
C ILE A 343 -33.09 3.31 -12.59
N ALA A 344 -32.46 4.45 -12.87
CA ALA A 344 -32.53 5.62 -12.00
C ALA A 344 -33.96 6.17 -11.86
N ARG A 345 -34.73 6.26 -12.96
CA ARG A 345 -36.12 6.70 -12.91
C ARG A 345 -37.01 5.75 -12.10
N GLU A 346 -36.82 4.45 -12.28
CA GLU A 346 -37.59 3.43 -11.55
C GLU A 346 -37.28 3.48 -10.05
N LEU A 347 -36.01 3.61 -9.67
CA LEU A 347 -35.61 3.78 -8.28
C LEU A 347 -36.17 5.07 -7.67
N LEU A 348 -36.15 6.17 -8.41
CA LEU A 348 -36.72 7.45 -7.93
C LEU A 348 -38.24 7.38 -7.76
N ALA A 349 -38.94 6.64 -8.63
CA ALA A 349 -40.38 6.39 -8.50
C ALA A 349 -40.70 5.53 -7.26
N ARG A 350 -39.85 4.55 -6.93
CA ARG A 350 -40.02 3.69 -5.74
C ARG A 350 -39.61 4.39 -4.44
N TYR A 351 -38.59 5.24 -4.51
CA TYR A 351 -37.96 5.89 -3.36
C TYR A 351 -37.80 7.40 -3.61
N PRO A 352 -38.89 8.19 -3.58
CA PRO A 352 -38.83 9.65 -3.80
C PRO A 352 -37.93 10.39 -2.80
N GLU A 353 -37.63 9.79 -1.65
CA GLU A 353 -36.74 10.32 -0.63
C GLU A 353 -35.24 10.26 -0.99
N LEU A 354 -34.86 9.56 -2.07
CA LEU A 354 -33.46 9.46 -2.52
C LEU A 354 -32.86 10.79 -3.00
N GLY A 355 -33.68 11.83 -3.16
CA GLY A 355 -33.26 13.14 -3.65
C GLY A 355 -33.58 13.32 -5.13
N GLY A 356 -32.65 13.92 -5.88
CA GLY A 356 -32.82 14.13 -7.31
C GLY A 356 -32.26 12.97 -8.14
N GLU A 357 -32.44 13.06 -9.46
CA GLU A 357 -31.86 12.08 -10.39
C GLU A 357 -30.34 11.93 -10.21
N ALA A 358 -29.62 13.01 -9.89
CA ALA A 358 -28.17 13.00 -9.71
C ALA A 358 -27.72 12.09 -8.54
N GLU A 359 -28.45 12.09 -7.42
CA GLU A 359 -28.16 11.22 -6.27
C GLU A 359 -28.43 9.75 -6.61
N VAL A 360 -29.50 9.47 -7.35
CA VAL A 360 -29.83 8.11 -7.79
C VAL A 360 -28.82 7.61 -8.83
N TYR A 361 -28.39 8.46 -9.76
CA TYR A 361 -27.32 8.13 -10.70
C TYR A 361 -26.02 7.76 -9.99
N LYS A 362 -25.64 8.48 -8.94
CA LYS A 362 -24.45 8.14 -8.12
C LYS A 362 -24.62 6.78 -7.43
N LEU A 363 -25.82 6.46 -6.96
CA LEU A 363 -26.11 5.15 -6.36
C LEU A 363 -25.97 4.04 -7.42
N VAL A 364 -26.63 4.18 -8.57
CA VAL A 364 -26.59 3.18 -9.65
C VAL A 364 -25.18 3.01 -10.20
N ALA A 365 -24.43 4.10 -10.41
CA ALA A 365 -23.04 4.06 -10.85
C ALA A 365 -22.15 3.36 -9.81
N GLY A 366 -22.31 3.67 -8.52
CA GLY A 366 -21.54 3.03 -7.46
C GLY A 366 -21.78 1.52 -7.35
N GLU A 367 -23.02 1.06 -7.52
CA GLU A 367 -23.32 -0.39 -7.53
C GLU A 367 -22.80 -1.06 -8.82
N LEU A 368 -22.80 -0.36 -9.95
CA LEU A 368 -22.23 -0.86 -11.21
C LEU A 368 -20.71 -1.08 -11.08
N ASP A 369 -20.01 -0.12 -10.46
CA ASP A 369 -18.58 -0.23 -10.17
C ASP A 369 -18.29 -1.38 -9.21
N ALA A 370 -19.12 -1.54 -8.16
CA ALA A 370 -19.01 -2.66 -7.22
C ALA A 370 -19.28 -4.02 -7.88
N ALA A 371 -20.27 -4.13 -8.77
CA ALA A 371 -20.60 -5.36 -9.48
C ALA A 371 -19.53 -5.74 -10.52
N ARG A 372 -18.91 -4.75 -11.19
CA ARG A 372 -17.76 -4.96 -12.08
C ARG A 372 -16.50 -5.38 -11.32
N ALA A 373 -16.45 -5.11 -10.02
CA ALA A 373 -15.40 -5.55 -9.13
C ALA A 373 -15.54 -7.02 -8.66
N GLU A 374 -16.34 -7.87 -9.31
CA GLU A 374 -16.28 -9.33 -9.14
C GLU A 374 -15.68 -10.01 -10.39
N PRO A 375 -14.91 -11.12 -10.24
CA PRO A 375 -14.32 -11.80 -11.38
C PRO A 375 -15.41 -12.33 -12.31
N ALA A 376 -15.32 -11.97 -13.59
CA ALA A 376 -16.03 -12.65 -14.64
C ALA A 376 -15.55 -14.11 -14.69
N ARG A 377 -16.22 -14.99 -13.94
CA ARG A 377 -16.12 -16.43 -14.19
C ARG A 377 -16.64 -16.66 -15.59
N GLN A 378 -15.74 -16.82 -16.55
CA GLN A 378 -16.10 -17.31 -17.87
C GLN A 378 -16.88 -18.61 -17.67
N GLN A 379 -18.13 -18.60 -18.09
CA GLN A 379 -18.94 -19.81 -18.20
C GLN A 379 -18.19 -20.74 -19.15
N THR A 380 -17.53 -21.75 -18.59
CA THR A 380 -16.93 -22.83 -19.38
C THR A 380 -18.09 -23.73 -19.79
N GLU A 381 -18.40 -23.72 -21.09
CA GLU A 381 -19.48 -24.49 -21.69
C GLU A 381 -19.27 -26.01 -21.52
N ALA A 382 -20.35 -26.67 -21.08
CA ALA A 382 -20.78 -28.07 -21.23
C ALA A 382 -19.81 -29.26 -20.93
N PRO A 383 -20.21 -30.22 -20.07
CA PRO A 383 -19.57 -31.53 -19.98
C PRO A 383 -19.81 -32.37 -21.24
N ALA A 384 -18.75 -32.99 -21.75
CA ALA A 384 -18.79 -33.97 -22.82
C ALA A 384 -19.71 -35.16 -22.45
N GLU A 385 -20.64 -35.48 -23.35
CA GLU A 385 -21.44 -36.70 -23.30
C GLU A 385 -20.54 -37.94 -23.28
N VAL A 386 -20.55 -38.67 -22.16
CA VAL A 386 -20.02 -40.03 -22.10
C VAL A 386 -21.00 -40.93 -22.84
N ARG A 387 -20.69 -41.25 -24.10
CA ARG A 387 -21.33 -42.37 -24.81
C ARG A 387 -20.89 -43.69 -24.18
N SER A 388 -21.79 -44.29 -23.40
CA SER A 388 -21.73 -45.71 -23.08
C SER A 388 -22.06 -46.53 -24.32
N GLY A 389 -21.05 -47.20 -24.90
CA GLY A 389 -21.20 -48.19 -25.96
C GLY A 389 -20.75 -49.56 -25.44
N LYS A 390 -21.60 -50.56 -25.69
CA LYS A 390 -21.59 -51.97 -25.23
C LYS A 390 -20.26 -52.71 -25.32
#